data_AF-A0A7V8SZH4-F1
#
_entry.id   AF-A0A7V8SZH4-F1
#
_cell.length_a   1.000
_cell.length_b   1.000
_cell.length_c   1.000
_cell.angle_alpha   90.00
_cell.angle_beta   90.00
_cell.angle_gamma   90.00
#
_symmetry.space_group_name_H-M   'P 1'
#
loop_
_entity.id
_entity.type
_entity.pdbx_description
1 polymer ?
#
loop_
_entity_poly.entity_id
_entity_poly.type
_entity_poly.pdbx_seq_one_letter_code
_entity_poly.pdbx_strand_id
1 'polypeptide(L)' 'MAKIPAKLASKAKQISVLLMDVDGTLTDGSVTLASTPDNHALEVKTFDAHDGQGLTLAVTAGLRTGVI' A
#
# COMPACT_ATOMS: atom_id res chain seq x y z
N MET A 1 16.94 1.29 15.75
CA MET A 1 15.47 1.29 15.55
C MET A 1 14.80 2.06 16.68
N ALA A 2 13.96 3.04 16.36
CA ALA A 2 13.17 3.73 17.38
C ALA A 2 12.11 2.77 17.97
N LYS A 3 11.90 2.82 19.28
CA LYS A 3 10.94 1.95 19.97
C LYS A 3 9.52 2.47 19.73
N ILE A 4 8.61 1.61 19.27
CA ILE A 4 7.20 1.99 19.06
C ILE A 4 6.59 2.39 20.43
N PRO A 5 5.94 3.57 20.56
CA PRO A 5 5.31 3.98 21.81
C PRO A 5 4.27 2.95 22.28
N ALA A 6 4.24 2.67 23.59
CA ALA A 6 3.35 1.63 24.15
C ALA A 6 1.87 1.85 23.76
N LYS A 7 1.41 3.10 23.76
CA LYS A 7 0.05 3.47 23.34
C LYS A 7 -0.24 3.09 21.89
N LEU A 8 0.72 3.26 20.99
CA LEU A 8 0.56 2.92 19.57
C LEU A 8 0.58 1.40 19.36
N ALA A 9 1.51 0.71 20.02
CA ALA A 9 1.60 -0.75 19.98
C ALA A 9 0.29 -1.41 20.46
N SER A 10 -0.31 -0.91 21.54
CA SER A 10 -1.59 -1.42 22.05
C SER A 10 -2.76 -1.22 21.08
N LYS A 11 -2.74 -0.15 20.27
CA LYS A 11 -3.74 0.06 19.20
C LYS A 11 -3.48 -0.87 18.02
N ALA A 12 -2.24 -0.97 17.57
CA ALA A 12 -1.87 -1.81 16.42
C ALA A 12 -2.21 -3.30 16.63
N LYS A 13 -2.08 -3.81 17.87
CA LYS A 13 -2.46 -5.19 18.23
C LYS A 13 -3.94 -5.53 18.02
N GLN A 14 -4.82 -4.53 17.92
CA GLN A 14 -6.27 -4.72 17.75
C GLN A 14 -6.69 -4.71 16.29
N ILE A 15 -5.77 -4.41 15.36
CA ILE A 15 -6.06 -4.33 13.93
C ILE A 15 -6.35 -5.73 13.40
N SER A 16 -7.47 -5.88 12.72
CA SER A 16 -7.85 -7.10 11.98
C SER A 16 -8.06 -6.85 10.48
N VAL A 17 -8.03 -5.58 10.07
CA VAL A 17 -8.16 -5.14 8.69
C VAL A 17 -7.18 -4.00 8.44
N LEU A 18 -6.39 -4.11 7.38
CA LEU A 18 -5.52 -3.06 6.86
C LEU A 18 -6.14 -2.54 5.54
N LEU A 19 -6.67 -1.32 5.58
CA LEU A 19 -7.18 -0.61 4.40
C LEU A 19 -6.20 0.50 4.05
N MET A 20 -5.89 0.62 2.76
CA MET A 20 -4.88 1.55 2.25
C MET A 20 -5.48 2.35 1.09
N ASP A 21 -5.11 3.62 1.02
CA ASP A 21 -5.24 4.41 -0.21
C ASP A 21 -4.19 3.92 -1.23
N VAL A 22 -4.30 4.35 -2.49
CA VAL A 22 -3.36 4.02 -3.56
C VAL A 22 -2.35 5.15 -3.75
N ASP A 23 -2.81 6.28 -4.25
CA ASP A 23 -1.93 7.32 -4.78
C ASP A 23 -1.32 8.14 -3.66
N GLY A 24 0.00 8.03 -3.50
CA GLY A 24 0.74 8.63 -2.38
C GLY A 24 0.76 7.78 -1.11
N THR A 25 0.17 6.58 -1.14
CA THR A 25 0.28 5.57 -0.08
C THR A 25 1.00 4.31 -0.57
N LEU A 26 0.44 3.61 -1.56
CA LEU A 26 1.06 2.44 -2.21
C LEU A 26 1.93 2.85 -3.40
N THR A 27 1.77 4.08 -3.88
CA THR A 27 2.62 4.72 -4.89
C THR A 27 3.26 5.97 -4.28
N ASP A 28 4.22 6.56 -4.99
CA ASP A 28 4.80 7.86 -4.62
C ASP A 28 3.87 9.07 -4.93
N GLY A 29 2.67 8.80 -5.44
CA GLY A 29 1.68 9.81 -5.84
C GLY A 29 1.89 10.39 -7.24
N SER A 30 2.90 9.94 -7.97
CA SER A 30 3.07 10.31 -9.38
C SER A 30 2.07 9.57 -10.28
N VAL A 31 1.68 10.23 -11.38
CA VAL A 31 0.83 9.65 -12.43
C VAL A 31 1.60 9.69 -13.74
N THR A 32 1.97 8.51 -14.26
CA THR A 32 2.66 8.39 -15.55
C THR A 32 1.65 8.11 -16.65
N LEU A 33 1.59 8.96 -17.67
CA LEU A 33 0.74 8.76 -18.85
C LEU A 33 1.60 8.40 -20.06
N ALA A 34 1.35 7.23 -20.65
CA ALA A 34 1.99 6.75 -21.86
C ALA A 34 1.05 6.88 -23.06
N SER A 35 1.54 7.47 -24.16
CA SER A 35 0.79 7.57 -25.41
C SER A 35 0.65 6.20 -26.08
N THR A 36 -0.54 5.93 -26.61
CA THR A 36 -0.84 4.69 -27.35
C THR A 36 -1.11 4.99 -28.84
N PRO A 37 -0.92 4.01 -29.76
CA PRO A 37 -1.13 4.22 -31.20
C PRO A 37 -2.55 4.61 -31.62
N ASP A 38 -3.55 4.30 -30.79
CA ASP A 38 -4.97 4.61 -30.97
C ASP A 38 -5.36 5.99 -30.39
N ASN A 39 -4.38 6.85 -30.11
CA ASN A 39 -4.55 8.21 -29.55
C ASN A 39 -5.22 8.23 -28.16
N HIS A 40 -5.11 7.14 -27.39
CA HIS A 40 -5.49 7.11 -25.99
C HIS A 40 -4.27 7.27 -25.07
N ALA A 41 -4.50 7.61 -23.81
CA ALA A 41 -3.47 7.61 -22.78
C ALA A 41 -3.61 6.35 -21.92
N LEU A 42 -2.53 5.62 -21.74
CA LEU A 42 -2.42 4.55 -20.74
C LEU A 42 -1.84 5.15 -19.46
N GLU A 43 -2.57 5.03 -18.35
CA GLU A 43 -2.05 5.37 -17.04
C GLU A 43 -1.24 4.21 -16.46
N VAL A 44 -0.02 4.50 -16.02
CA VAL A 44 0.88 3.56 -15.37
C VAL A 44 1.18 4.05 -13.96
N LYS A 45 1.02 3.16 -12.98
CA LYS A 45 1.34 3.38 -11.57
C LYS A 45 2.54 2.52 -11.16
N THR A 46 3.44 3.10 -10.39
CA THR A 46 4.64 2.43 -9.88
C THR A 46 4.46 2.12 -8.40
N PHE A 47 4.76 0.88 -8.01
CA PHE A 47 4.63 0.37 -6.63
C PHE A 47 5.99 -0.10 -6.09
N ASP A 48 6.13 -0.18 -4.77
CA ASP A 48 7.34 -0.69 -4.11
C ASP A 48 7.25 -2.21 -3.84
N ALA A 49 8.33 -2.94 -4.13
CA ALA A 49 8.39 -4.38 -3.92
C ALA A 49 8.39 -4.77 -2.42
N HIS A 50 8.97 -3.94 -1.54
CA HIS A 50 8.92 -4.15 -0.10
C HIS A 50 7.51 -3.99 0.45
N ASP A 51 6.71 -3.08 -0.10
CA ASP A 51 5.30 -2.93 0.28
C ASP A 51 4.50 -4.19 -0.10
N GLY A 52 4.77 -4.76 -1.28
CA GLY A 52 4.21 -6.05 -1.69
C GLY A 52 4.59 -7.20 -0.75
N GLN A 53 5.84 -7.25 -0.30
CA GLN A 53 6.29 -8.22 0.70
C GLN A 53 5.61 -8.00 2.06
N GLY A 54 5.46 -6.74 2.48
CA GLY A 54 4.76 -6.36 3.70
C GLY A 54 3.29 -6.80 3.69
N LEU A 55 2.60 -6.61 2.56
CA LEU A 55 1.22 -7.04 2.38
C LEU A 55 1.09 -8.56 2.42
N THR A 56 2.02 -9.28 1.81
CA THR A 56 2.09 -10.76 1.86
C THR A 56 2.25 -11.25 3.30
N LEU A 57 3.11 -10.60 4.09
CA LEU A 57 3.28 -10.90 5.51
C LEU A 57 2.03 -10.59 6.32
N ALA A 58 1.36 -9.47 6.04
CA ALA A 58 0.10 -9.10 6.71
C ALA A 58 -0.99 -10.15 6.49
N VAL A 59 -1.17 -10.62 5.25
CA VAL A 59 -2.11 -11.70 4.91
C VAL A 59 -1.70 -13.00 5.60
N THR A 60 -0.42 -13.34 5.59
CA THR A 60 0.11 -14.55 6.27
C THR A 60 -0.13 -14.50 7.78
N ALA A 61 -0.07 -13.31 8.39
CA ALA A 61 -0.37 -13.08 9.80
C ALA A 61 -1.88 -13.06 10.11
N GLY A 62 -2.76 -13.27 9.12
CA GLY A 62 -4.21 -13.35 9.30
C GLY A 62 -4.93 -12.01 9.24
N LEU A 63 -4.27 -10.92 8.83
CA LEU A 63 -4.94 -9.65 8.58
C LEU A 63 -5.69 -9.71 7.25
N ARG A 64 -6.92 -9.17 7.24
CA ARG A 64 -7.61 -8.88 5.99
C ARG A 64 -7.03 -7.59 5.41
N THR A 65 -6.82 -7.55 4.11
CA THR A 65 -6.26 -6.38 3.44
C THR A 65 -7.23 -5.87 2.38
N GLY A 66 -7.19 -4.58 2.11
CA GLY A 66 -8.03 -3.96 1.09
C GLY A 66 -7.50 -2.59 0.67
N VAL A 67 -8.01 -2.10 -0.45
CA VAL A 67 -7.69 -0.81 -1.03
C VAL A 67 -9.00 -0.04 -1.23
N ILE A 68 -9.00 1.26 -0.95
CA ILE A 68 -10.15 2.17 -1.15
C ILE A 68 -9.69 3.38 -1.94
#